data_AF-A0A3M6U8A5-F1
#
_entry.id   AF-A0A3M6U8A5-F1
#
_cell.length_a   1.000
_cell.length_b   1.000
_cell.length_c   1.000
_cell.angle_alpha   90.00
_cell.angle_beta   90.00
_cell.angle_gamma   90.00
#
_symmetry.space_group_name_H-M   'P 1'
#
loop_
_entity.id
_entity.type
_entity.pdbx_description
1 polymer ?
#
loop_
_entity_poly.entity_id
_entity_poly.type
_entity_poly.pdbx_seq_one_letter_code
_entity_poly.pdbx_strand_id
1 'polypeptide(L)'
;MSGYGAPSVAMAPFLNERKAIEDLTSLLKHIDDKGELKDLLENESQLNELIADNEEILFSNRAIHYLRTKNVIGCWTIDALSSQYSPDTTLALLQTSAAQAEEEAEKIADKFLDGEINVEDFIQSFQSQKTIHSLRKIKSEKLTEVLRSRMSSQYSYRL
;
A
#
# COMPACT_ATOMS: atom_id res chain seq x y z
N MET A 1 -10.54 -46.67 94.02
CA MET A 1 -10.68 -45.21 94.27
C MET A 1 -10.00 -44.50 93.12
N SER A 2 -10.79 -43.87 92.23
CA SER A 2 -10.35 -43.29 90.96
C SER A 2 -9.52 -42.03 91.16
N GLY A 3 -8.31 -42.03 90.63
CA GLY A 3 -7.55 -40.81 90.36
C GLY A 3 -7.82 -40.33 88.94
N TYR A 4 -8.88 -39.54 88.74
CA TYR A 4 -9.04 -38.78 87.50
C TYR A 4 -8.25 -37.48 87.63
N GLY A 5 -7.03 -37.47 87.11
CA GLY A 5 -6.31 -36.23 86.83
C GLY A 5 -7.01 -35.50 85.68
N ALA A 6 -7.53 -34.31 85.95
CA ALA A 6 -8.17 -33.47 84.93
C ALA A 6 -7.17 -33.12 83.82
N PRO A 7 -7.57 -33.14 82.54
CA PRO A 7 -6.70 -32.73 81.45
C PRO A 7 -6.47 -31.21 81.53
N SER A 8 -5.19 -30.81 81.45
CA SER A 8 -4.80 -29.41 81.34
C SER A 8 -5.36 -28.85 80.03
N VAL A 9 -6.40 -28.01 80.14
CA VAL A 9 -6.92 -27.24 79.01
C VAL A 9 -5.85 -26.24 78.63
N ALA A 10 -5.16 -26.50 77.53
CA ALA A 10 -4.34 -25.48 76.88
C ALA A 10 -5.26 -24.29 76.56
N MET A 11 -5.09 -23.19 77.29
CA MET A 11 -5.78 -21.94 77.01
C MET A 11 -5.42 -21.52 75.59
N ALA A 12 -6.35 -21.67 74.65
CA ALA A 12 -6.24 -20.99 73.37
C ALA A 12 -6.12 -19.48 73.70
N PRO A 13 -5.17 -18.76 73.07
CA PRO A 13 -4.97 -17.35 73.39
C PRO A 13 -6.28 -16.59 73.18
N PHE A 14 -6.75 -15.91 74.24
CA PHE A 14 -7.89 -15.02 74.15
C PHE A 14 -7.58 -13.94 73.11
N LEU A 15 -8.37 -13.89 72.04
CA LEU A 15 -8.31 -12.81 71.07
C LEU A 15 -8.66 -11.51 71.81
N ASN A 16 -7.66 -10.62 71.96
CA ASN A 16 -7.88 -9.30 72.56
C ASN A 16 -8.50 -8.38 71.50
N GLU A 17 -9.83 -8.36 71.49
CA GLU A 17 -10.64 -7.59 70.53
C GLU A 17 -10.25 -6.11 70.49
N ARG A 18 -9.90 -5.50 71.63
CA ARG A 18 -9.44 -4.10 71.65
C ARG A 18 -8.13 -3.91 70.88
N LYS A 19 -7.16 -4.80 71.12
CA LYS A 19 -5.87 -4.74 70.41
C LYS A 19 -6.06 -4.96 68.91
N ALA A 20 -6.91 -5.91 68.53
CA ALA A 20 -7.25 -6.14 67.14
C ALA A 20 -7.90 -4.91 66.48
N ILE A 21 -8.81 -4.21 67.18
CA ILE A 21 -9.44 -2.98 66.69
C ILE A 21 -8.42 -1.85 66.55
N GLU A 22 -7.49 -1.72 67.48
CA GLU A 22 -6.45 -0.67 67.49
C GLU A 22 -5.41 -0.89 66.37
N ASP A 23 -5.03 -2.16 66.14
CA ASP A 23 -4.18 -2.58 65.02
C ASP A 23 -4.88 -2.30 63.68
N LEU A 24 -6.17 -2.67 63.55
CA LEU A 24 -6.97 -2.39 62.34
C LEU A 24 -7.14 -0.89 62.09
N THR A 25 -7.35 -0.10 63.14
CA THR A 25 -7.50 1.36 63.03
C THR A 25 -6.19 2.02 62.62
N SER A 26 -5.06 1.54 63.13
CA SER A 26 -3.73 2.01 62.75
C SER A 26 -3.41 1.68 61.29
N LEU A 27 -3.78 0.48 60.81
CA LEU A 27 -3.65 0.09 59.42
C LEU A 27 -4.55 0.93 58.50
N LEU A 28 -5.81 1.15 58.88
CA LEU A 28 -6.77 1.97 58.13
C LEU A 28 -6.25 3.41 58.01
N LYS A 29 -5.75 3.97 59.11
CA LYS A 29 -5.16 5.30 59.14
C LYS A 29 -3.91 5.39 58.26
N HIS A 30 -3.08 4.34 58.21
CA HIS A 30 -1.90 4.32 57.35
C HIS A 30 -2.25 4.33 55.86
N ILE A 31 -3.34 3.65 55.48
CA ILE A 31 -3.88 3.66 54.11
C ILE A 31 -4.41 5.05 53.73
N ASP A 32 -5.02 5.76 54.68
CA ASP A 32 -5.62 7.09 54.46
C ASP A 32 -4.57 8.23 54.48
N ASP A 33 -3.61 8.19 55.42
CA ASP A 33 -2.63 9.26 55.66
C ASP A 33 -1.55 9.35 54.58
N LYS A 34 -1.25 8.24 53.90
CA LYS A 34 -0.19 8.21 52.89
C LYS A 34 -0.65 8.57 51.49
N GLY A 35 -1.95 8.79 51.27
CA GLY A 35 -2.49 9.07 49.93
C GLY A 35 -2.32 7.93 48.93
N GLU A 36 -1.81 6.76 49.35
CA GLU A 36 -1.52 5.61 48.49
C GLU A 36 -2.75 5.21 47.66
N LEU A 37 -3.94 5.25 48.25
CA LEU A 37 -5.18 4.92 47.54
C LEU A 37 -5.54 5.96 46.46
N LYS A 38 -5.29 7.25 46.74
CA LYS A 38 -5.54 8.34 45.80
C LYS A 38 -4.57 8.26 44.62
N ASP A 39 -3.30 8.02 44.90
CA ASP A 39 -2.25 7.86 43.89
C ASP A 39 -2.52 6.63 43.02
N LEU A 40 -2.96 5.51 43.61
CA LEU A 40 -3.37 4.32 42.86
C LEU A 40 -4.57 4.60 41.94
N LEU A 41 -5.58 5.34 42.42
CA LEU A 41 -6.74 5.71 41.62
C LEU A 41 -6.38 6.66 40.47
N GLU A 42 -5.45 7.60 40.72
CA GLU A 42 -4.94 8.51 39.70
C GLU A 42 -4.12 7.76 38.63
N ASN A 43 -3.24 6.84 39.04
CA ASN A 43 -2.50 5.98 38.12
C ASN A 43 -3.43 5.06 37.31
N GLU A 44 -4.47 4.50 37.92
CA GLU A 44 -5.47 3.69 37.22
C GLU A 44 -6.22 4.53 36.18
N SER A 45 -6.57 5.78 36.52
CA SER A 45 -7.22 6.69 35.58
C SER A 45 -6.33 7.02 34.38
N GLN A 46 -5.04 7.31 34.62
CA GLN A 46 -4.05 7.57 33.56
C GLN A 46 -3.79 6.34 32.69
N LEU A 47 -3.76 5.15 33.29
CA LEU A 47 -3.60 3.90 32.56
C LEU A 47 -4.78 3.65 31.62
N ASN A 48 -6.00 3.91 32.08
CA ASN A 48 -7.21 3.78 31.25
C ASN A 48 -7.23 4.76 30.08
N GLU A 49 -6.80 6.00 30.29
CA GLU A 49 -6.65 7.00 29.22
C GLU A 49 -5.62 6.55 28.18
N LEU A 50 -4.45 6.07 28.63
CA LEU A 50 -3.41 5.55 27.74
C LEU A 50 -3.85 4.30 26.96
N ILE A 51 -4.70 3.45 27.54
CA ILE A 51 -5.31 2.32 26.83
C ILE A 51 -6.22 2.83 25.71
N ALA A 52 -7.10 3.79 26.00
CA ALA A 52 -8.00 4.37 25.00
C ALA A 52 -7.23 5.01 23.83
N ASP A 53 -6.19 5.78 24.13
CA ASP A 53 -5.31 6.39 23.11
C ASP A 53 -4.63 5.31 22.24
N ASN A 54 -4.14 4.23 22.85
CA ASN A 54 -3.53 3.13 22.11
C ASN A 54 -4.52 2.42 21.17
N GLU A 55 -5.78 2.28 21.57
CA GLU A 55 -6.83 1.72 20.70
C GLU A 55 -7.09 2.61 19.48
N GLU A 56 -7.13 3.93 19.67
CA GLU A 56 -7.27 4.89 18.58
C GLU A 56 -6.04 4.88 17.63
N ILE A 57 -4.83 4.79 18.19
CA ILE A 57 -3.59 4.65 17.44
C ILE A 57 -3.59 3.35 16.62
N LEU A 58 -4.03 2.22 17.21
CA LEU A 58 -4.12 0.95 16.50
C LEU A 58 -5.12 1.03 15.34
N PHE A 59 -6.27 1.66 15.54
CA PHE A 59 -7.26 1.87 14.48
C PHE A 59 -6.69 2.72 13.34
N SER A 60 -6.06 3.84 13.70
CA SER A 60 -5.42 4.76 12.75
C SER A 60 -4.31 4.06 11.96
N ASN A 61 -3.45 3.29 12.63
CA ASN A 61 -2.40 2.52 11.99
C ASN A 61 -2.95 1.47 11.02
N ARG A 62 -4.08 0.83 11.36
CA ARG A 62 -4.75 -0.11 10.46
C ARG A 62 -5.27 0.58 9.21
N ALA A 63 -5.88 1.76 9.35
CA ALA A 63 -6.34 2.56 8.22
C ALA A 63 -5.17 3.05 7.34
N ILE A 64 -4.07 3.51 7.94
CA ILE A 64 -2.84 3.91 7.24
C ILE A 64 -2.27 2.73 6.46
N HIS A 65 -2.17 1.55 7.07
CA HIS A 65 -1.68 0.35 6.39
C HIS A 65 -2.53 -0.01 5.17
N TYR A 66 -3.86 0.07 5.31
CA TYR A 66 -4.79 -0.15 4.19
C TYR A 66 -4.59 0.85 3.06
N LEU A 67 -4.53 2.15 3.36
CA LEU A 67 -4.32 3.20 2.37
C LEU A 67 -2.95 3.10 1.70
N ARG A 68 -1.90 2.78 2.46
CA ARG A 68 -0.55 2.54 1.93
C ARG A 68 -0.57 1.38 0.94
N THR A 69 -1.17 0.26 1.31
CA THR A 69 -1.29 -0.92 0.44
C THR A 69 -2.04 -0.58 -0.85
N LYS A 70 -3.18 0.12 -0.74
CA LYS A 70 -3.94 0.58 -1.90
C LYS A 70 -3.15 1.52 -2.80
N ASN A 71 -2.45 2.50 -2.22
CA ASN A 71 -1.62 3.43 -2.98
C ASN A 71 -0.47 2.72 -3.71
N VAL A 72 0.19 1.78 -3.04
CA VAL A 72 1.25 0.97 -3.66
C VAL A 72 0.67 0.23 -4.85
N ILE A 73 -0.45 -0.49 -4.70
CA ILE A 73 -1.12 -1.18 -5.82
C ILE A 73 -1.46 -0.21 -6.95
N GLY A 74 -2.02 0.96 -6.62
CA GLY A 74 -2.31 2.02 -7.60
C GLY A 74 -1.06 2.47 -8.36
N CYS A 75 0.06 2.67 -7.68
CA CYS A 75 1.34 3.01 -8.31
C CYS A 75 1.76 1.93 -9.32
N TRP A 76 1.78 0.66 -8.92
CA TRP A 76 2.12 -0.45 -9.83
C TRP A 76 1.24 -0.47 -11.08
N THR A 77 -0.07 -0.20 -10.93
CA THR A 77 -0.98 -0.14 -12.08
C THR A 77 -0.70 1.05 -12.99
N ILE A 78 -0.38 2.21 -12.43
CA ILE A 78 -0.03 3.41 -13.20
C ILE A 78 1.28 3.20 -13.94
N ASP A 79 2.29 2.63 -13.27
CA ASP A 79 3.60 2.37 -13.87
C ASP A 79 3.49 1.40 -15.05
N ALA A 80 2.73 0.31 -14.88
CA ALA A 80 2.46 -0.65 -15.95
C ALA A 80 1.77 0.00 -17.17
N LEU A 81 0.74 0.82 -16.93
CA LEU A 81 0.05 1.54 -18.00
C LEU A 81 0.97 2.58 -18.65
N SER A 82 1.77 3.32 -17.87
CA SER A 82 2.69 4.33 -18.39
C SER A 82 3.77 3.72 -19.29
N SER A 83 4.24 2.51 -18.95
CA SER A 83 5.20 1.77 -19.75
C SER A 83 4.58 1.25 -21.03
N GLN A 84 3.34 0.72 -20.97
CA GLN A 84 2.66 0.19 -22.15
C GLN A 84 2.28 1.28 -23.16
N TYR A 85 1.80 2.42 -22.66
CA TYR A 85 1.35 3.55 -23.46
C TYR A 85 2.39 4.66 -23.54
N SER A 86 3.66 4.33 -23.30
CA SER A 86 4.72 5.31 -23.42
C SER A 86 4.78 5.84 -24.87
N PRO A 87 5.02 7.14 -25.07
CA PRO A 87 5.14 7.70 -26.42
C PRO A 87 6.25 7.04 -27.24
N ASP A 88 7.35 6.63 -26.60
CA ASP A 88 8.46 5.90 -27.22
C ASP A 88 8.04 4.49 -27.66
N THR A 89 7.31 3.75 -26.82
CA THR A 89 6.73 2.46 -27.18
C THR A 89 5.76 2.59 -28.36
N THR A 90 4.91 3.62 -28.33
CA THR A 90 3.97 3.91 -29.43
C THR A 90 4.70 4.24 -30.73
N LEU A 91 5.78 5.02 -30.65
CA LEU A 91 6.62 5.36 -31.80
C LEU A 91 7.26 4.11 -32.40
N ALA A 92 7.86 3.26 -31.57
CA ALA A 92 8.48 2.01 -32.01
C ALA A 92 7.47 1.09 -32.69
N LEU A 93 6.29 0.89 -32.09
CA LEU A 93 5.22 0.08 -32.67
C LEU A 93 4.76 0.63 -34.03
N LEU A 94 4.65 1.94 -34.16
CA LEU A 94 4.22 2.58 -35.40
C LEU A 94 5.28 2.45 -36.50
N GLN A 95 6.56 2.55 -36.17
CA GLN A 95 7.67 2.32 -37.09
C GLN A 95 7.70 0.86 -37.57
N THR A 96 7.60 -0.10 -36.65
CA THR A 96 7.51 -1.53 -36.99
C THR A 96 6.31 -1.81 -37.89
N SER A 97 5.15 -1.25 -37.57
CA SER A 97 3.93 -1.43 -38.38
C SER A 97 4.03 -0.75 -39.76
N ALA A 98 4.83 0.32 -39.90
CA ALA A 98 5.10 0.95 -41.19
C ALA A 98 6.05 0.10 -42.04
N ALA A 99 7.07 -0.49 -41.42
CA ALA A 99 7.99 -1.42 -42.07
C ALA A 99 7.27 -2.70 -42.55
N GLN A 100 6.37 -3.26 -41.73
CA GLN A 100 5.54 -4.41 -42.12
C GLN A 100 4.65 -4.11 -43.34
N ALA A 101 4.03 -2.93 -43.39
CA ALA A 101 3.23 -2.54 -44.54
C ALA A 101 4.07 -2.35 -45.82
N GLU A 102 5.32 -1.91 -45.68
CA GLU A 102 6.27 -1.83 -46.80
C GLU A 102 6.65 -3.22 -47.31
N GLU A 103 7.00 -4.14 -46.40
CA GLU A 103 7.31 -5.53 -46.73
C GLU A 103 6.13 -6.25 -47.40
N GLU A 104 4.90 -6.01 -46.92
CA GLU A 104 3.68 -6.54 -47.56
C GLU A 104 3.47 -5.96 -48.96
N ALA A 105 3.77 -4.67 -49.17
CA ALA A 105 3.72 -4.05 -50.50
C ALA A 105 4.77 -4.65 -51.45
N GLU A 106 5.99 -4.92 -50.96
CA GLU A 106 7.04 -5.60 -51.74
C GLU A 106 6.60 -7.02 -52.12
N LYS A 107 6.03 -7.80 -51.20
CA LYS A 107 5.47 -9.13 -51.49
C LYS A 107 4.37 -9.09 -52.55
N ILE A 108 3.52 -8.05 -52.55
CA ILE A 108 2.49 -7.86 -53.58
C ILE A 108 3.13 -7.54 -54.93
N ALA A 109 4.22 -6.76 -54.95
CA ALA A 109 4.97 -6.47 -56.17
C ALA A 109 5.64 -7.72 -56.74
N ASP A 110 6.29 -8.53 -55.89
CA ASP A 110 6.93 -9.77 -56.32
C ASP A 110 5.92 -10.74 -56.95
N LYS A 111 4.77 -10.95 -56.30
CA LYS A 111 3.67 -11.79 -56.84
C LYS A 111 3.16 -11.31 -58.20
N PHE A 112 3.13 -10.00 -58.42
CA PHE A 112 2.74 -9.45 -59.71
C PHE A 112 3.80 -9.72 -60.79
N LEU A 113 5.08 -9.58 -60.46
CA LEU A 113 6.18 -9.88 -61.37
C LEU A 113 6.27 -11.36 -61.73
N ASP A 114 5.91 -12.24 -60.79
CA ASP A 114 5.83 -13.68 -60.99
C ASP A 114 4.55 -14.11 -61.75
N GLY A 115 3.63 -13.17 -62.00
CA GLY A 115 2.38 -13.42 -62.71
C GLY A 115 1.31 -14.15 -61.90
N GLU A 116 1.45 -14.20 -60.57
CA GLU A 116 0.49 -14.85 -59.66
C GLU A 116 -0.80 -14.04 -59.46
N ILE A 117 -0.73 -12.71 -59.66
CA ILE A 117 -1.87 -11.79 -59.51
C ILE A 117 -2.07 -10.92 -60.76
N ASN A 118 -3.32 -10.56 -61.04
CA ASN A 118 -3.66 -9.71 -62.18
C ASN A 118 -3.37 -8.22 -61.89
N VAL A 119 -3.33 -7.41 -62.95
CA VAL A 119 -3.08 -5.96 -62.86
C VAL A 119 -4.08 -5.25 -61.94
N GLU A 120 -5.38 -5.55 -62.06
CA GLU A 120 -6.41 -4.92 -61.23
C GLU A 120 -6.21 -5.21 -59.73
N ASP A 121 -5.93 -6.47 -59.39
CA ASP A 121 -5.71 -6.91 -58.00
C ASP A 121 -4.42 -6.32 -57.41
N PHE A 122 -3.37 -6.21 -58.24
CA PHE A 122 -2.11 -5.55 -57.88
C PHE A 122 -2.35 -4.08 -57.56
N ILE A 123 -3.00 -3.33 -58.45
CA ILE A 123 -3.23 -1.89 -58.26
C ILE A 123 -4.02 -1.65 -56.98
N GLN A 124 -5.10 -2.40 -56.74
CA GLN A 124 -5.93 -2.23 -55.56
C GLN A 124 -5.14 -2.53 -54.27
N SER A 125 -4.44 -3.67 -54.22
CA SER A 125 -3.76 -4.13 -53.01
C SER A 125 -2.49 -3.33 -52.70
N PHE A 126 -1.70 -3.02 -53.73
CA PHE A 126 -0.46 -2.24 -53.60
C PHE A 126 -0.73 -0.80 -53.18
N GLN A 127 -1.73 -0.13 -53.79
CA GLN A 127 -2.11 1.23 -53.38
C GLN A 127 -2.63 1.27 -51.95
N SER A 128 -3.42 0.27 -51.54
CA SER A 128 -3.89 0.15 -50.16
C SER A 128 -2.72 0.07 -49.17
N GLN A 129 -1.77 -0.84 -49.42
CA GLN A 129 -0.60 -1.00 -48.54
C GLN A 129 0.32 0.24 -48.55
N LYS A 130 0.55 0.84 -49.72
CA LYS A 130 1.33 2.09 -49.82
C LYS A 130 0.67 3.25 -49.10
N THR A 131 -0.65 3.33 -49.11
CA THR A 131 -1.40 4.33 -48.34
C THR A 131 -1.23 4.11 -46.83
N ILE A 132 -1.35 2.86 -46.37
CA ILE A 132 -1.16 2.49 -44.97
C ILE A 132 0.27 2.79 -44.51
N HIS A 133 1.27 2.37 -45.27
CA HIS A 133 2.68 2.66 -45.01
C HIS A 133 2.92 4.16 -44.87
N SER A 134 2.51 4.94 -45.87
CA SER A 134 2.74 6.38 -45.91
C SER A 134 2.09 7.09 -44.73
N LEU A 135 0.85 6.72 -44.39
CA LEU A 135 0.14 7.27 -43.25
C LEU A 135 0.84 6.96 -41.93
N ARG A 136 1.29 5.72 -41.72
CA ARG A 136 2.01 5.31 -40.51
C ARG A 136 3.37 6.01 -40.41
N LYS A 137 4.09 6.14 -41.53
CA LYS A 137 5.36 6.85 -41.61
C LYS A 137 5.21 8.33 -41.23
N ILE A 138 4.25 9.04 -41.83
CA ILE A 138 3.97 10.45 -41.50
C ILE A 138 3.61 10.61 -40.01
N LYS A 139 2.77 9.71 -39.48
CA LYS A 139 2.42 9.75 -38.04
C LYS A 139 3.65 9.51 -37.14
N SER A 140 4.56 8.62 -37.54
CA SER A 140 5.80 8.35 -36.81
C SER A 140 6.74 9.56 -36.84
N GLU A 141 6.92 10.17 -38.00
CA GLU A 141 7.72 11.40 -38.17
C GLU A 141 7.15 12.53 -37.31
N LYS A 142 5.82 12.73 -37.32
CA LYS A 142 5.20 13.78 -36.52
C LYS A 142 5.31 13.53 -35.02
N LEU A 143 5.14 12.29 -34.57
CA LEU A 143 5.35 11.92 -33.18
C LEU A 143 6.81 12.15 -32.75
N THR A 144 7.76 11.78 -33.60
CA THR A 144 9.19 12.02 -33.37
C THR A 144 9.50 13.52 -33.22
N GLU A 145 8.90 14.36 -34.07
CA GLU A 145 9.03 15.82 -33.99
C GLU A 145 8.49 16.38 -32.67
N VAL A 146 7.29 15.93 -32.25
CA VAL A 146 6.67 16.35 -30.98
C VAL A 146 7.53 15.93 -29.79
N LEU A 147 8.06 14.72 -29.80
CA LEU A 147 8.94 14.22 -28.73
C LEU A 147 10.25 15.02 -28.66
N ARG A 148 10.88 15.28 -29.81
CA ARG A 148 12.09 16.12 -29.89
C ARG A 148 11.83 17.55 -29.41
N SER A 149 10.69 18.13 -29.80
CA SER A 149 10.29 19.48 -29.39
C SER A 149 10.10 19.56 -27.86
N ARG A 150 9.40 18.59 -27.25
CA ARG A 150 9.25 18.51 -25.79
C ARG A 150 10.60 18.48 -25.06
N MET A 151 11.55 17.70 -25.57
CA MET A 151 12.90 17.63 -24.99
C MET A 151 13.60 19.00 -25.08
N SER A 152 13.53 19.66 -26.24
CA SER A 152 14.15 20.99 -26.43
C SER A 152 13.59 22.06 -25.49
N SER A 153 12.28 22.06 -25.22
CA SER A 153 11.65 22.98 -24.28
C SER A 153 12.04 22.68 -22.82
N GLN A 154 12.20 21.41 -22.43
CA GLN A 154 12.63 21.08 -21.06
C GLN A 154 14.07 21.52 -20.76
N TYR A 155 14.98 21.50 -21.74
CA TYR A 155 16.34 22.01 -21.55
C TYR A 155 16.40 23.53 -21.40
N SER A 156 15.43 24.27 -21.95
CA SER A 156 15.36 25.73 -21.84
C SER A 156 14.97 26.24 -20.44
N TYR A 157 14.39 25.40 -19.58
CA TYR A 157 13.99 25.77 -18.20
C TYR A 157 14.99 25.33 -17.12
N ARG A 158 16.14 24.76 -17.52
CA ARG A 158 17.19 24.27 -16.61
C ARG A 158 18.50 25.09 -16.65
N LEU A 159 18.45 26.29 -17.21
CA LEU A 159 19.50 27.31 -17.14
C LEU A 159 18.99 28.50 -16.31
#